data_AF-A0A9C9K2U8-F1
#
_entry.id   AF-A0A9C9K2U8-F1
#
_cell.length_a   1.000
_cell.length_b   1.000
_cell.length_c   1.000
_cell.angle_alpha   90.00
_cell.angle_beta   90.00
_cell.angle_gamma   90.00
#
_symmetry.space_group_name_H-M   'P 1'
#
loop_
_entity.id
_entity.type
_entity.pdbx_description
1 polymer ?
#
loop_
_entity_poly.entity_id
_entity_poly.type
_entity_poly.pdbx_seq_one_letter_code
_entity_poly.pdbx_strand_id
1 'polypeptide(L)'
;MSGNPARSAGRQAKHPHKSLRRAEWLALLVIFGLATALRIAYALSSRQSPLFDQLDLDSRFYDLWAKRIAGGDWIGDEVFFMGPLYPYFLAVIYAIAGPNLLLVKLIQSVIGGLTAVFTFLLGRECFNSTVGLIAGCFVAFYVPFIFYDNSILFPVLAALLNTVMLYMLCRGVSRRERMAFLVAGIFCGLSAAGNASVLAYTPFVAAFLLLRGKGVIATRVAHVLVFALGIAMVVMPITIRNYVVGHDFVPLTSNAGLNLFIGNNPRSTGAYVKPESLDVYTDPAGRTIAEAAAGRRLKPSEVSAYWMDRAMQFVRARPRQFLMNLA
;
A
#
# COMPACT_ATOMS: atom_id res chain seq x y z
N MET A 1 -35.65 19.42 -47.05
CA MET A 1 -35.63 18.14 -46.30
C MET A 1 -34.36 17.41 -46.74
N SER A 2 -33.44 16.94 -45.92
CA SER A 2 -33.38 16.68 -44.48
C SER A 2 -31.94 16.92 -44.00
N GLY A 3 -31.79 17.60 -42.86
CA GLY A 3 -30.50 17.82 -42.22
C GLY A 3 -29.92 16.53 -41.62
N ASN A 4 -28.59 16.48 -41.54
CA ASN A 4 -27.86 15.45 -40.80
C ASN A 4 -27.31 16.10 -39.51
N PRO A 5 -27.87 15.82 -38.33
CA PRO A 5 -27.36 16.31 -37.07
C PRO A 5 -26.40 15.29 -36.42
N ALA A 6 -25.46 15.83 -35.66
CA ALA A 6 -24.64 15.14 -34.66
C ALA A 6 -23.52 14.22 -35.16
N ARG A 7 -22.29 14.77 -35.10
CA ARG A 7 -21.33 14.36 -34.07
C ARG A 7 -20.46 15.55 -33.74
N SER A 8 -20.90 16.29 -32.73
CA SER A 8 -20.10 17.26 -32.01
C SER A 8 -18.83 16.55 -31.54
N ALA A 9 -17.74 16.78 -32.27
CA ALA A 9 -16.41 16.40 -31.85
C ALA A 9 -16.19 17.00 -30.47
N GLY A 10 -16.11 16.14 -29.47
CA GLY A 10 -15.81 16.51 -28.10
C GLY A 10 -14.59 17.43 -28.11
N ARG A 11 -14.80 18.66 -27.65
CA ARG A 11 -13.81 19.70 -27.47
C ARG A 11 -12.76 19.15 -26.50
N GLN A 12 -11.75 18.45 -27.03
CA GLN A 12 -10.59 18.05 -26.26
C GLN A 12 -9.88 19.34 -25.86
N ALA A 13 -10.01 19.69 -24.58
CA ALA A 13 -9.25 20.77 -23.99
C ALA A 13 -7.76 20.40 -24.07
N LYS A 14 -7.11 20.87 -25.14
CA LYS A 14 -5.66 21.02 -25.22
C LYS A 14 -5.29 22.07 -24.18
N HIS A 15 -5.13 21.69 -22.92
CA HIS A 15 -4.50 22.58 -21.95
C HIS A 15 -2.99 22.52 -22.19
N PRO A 16 -2.37 23.61 -22.69
CA PRO A 16 -0.92 23.66 -22.82
C PRO A 16 -0.30 23.48 -21.44
N HIS A 17 0.77 22.70 -21.37
CA HIS A 17 1.54 22.44 -20.17
C HIS A 17 2.07 23.75 -19.61
N LYS A 18 1.42 24.25 -18.56
CA LYS A 18 1.84 25.45 -17.84
C LYS A 18 2.52 24.99 -16.54
N SER A 19 3.70 25.54 -16.30
CA SER A 19 4.35 25.52 -14.99
C SER A 19 3.34 25.91 -13.90
N LEU A 20 3.56 25.43 -12.68
CA LEU A 20 2.72 25.79 -11.54
C LEU A 20 2.65 27.32 -11.43
N ARG A 21 1.43 27.86 -11.42
CA ARG A 21 1.22 29.29 -11.20
C ARG A 21 1.57 29.63 -9.75
N ARG A 22 1.91 30.89 -9.46
CA ARG A 22 2.17 31.35 -8.08
C ARG A 22 1.05 30.96 -7.11
N ALA A 23 -0.21 31.11 -7.51
CA ALA A 23 -1.36 30.70 -6.72
C ALA A 23 -1.41 29.19 -6.43
N GLU A 24 -0.94 28.34 -7.35
CA GLU A 24 -0.89 26.89 -7.16
C GLU A 24 0.24 26.50 -6.20
N TRP A 25 1.38 27.18 -6.26
CA TRP A 25 2.44 27.01 -5.26
C TRP A 25 1.98 27.41 -3.86
N LEU A 26 1.27 28.53 -3.73
CA LEU A 26 0.67 28.93 -2.47
C LEU A 26 -0.35 27.90 -1.98
N ALA A 27 -1.22 27.38 -2.87
CA ALA A 27 -2.16 26.33 -2.51
C ALA A 27 -1.45 25.06 -2.00
N LEU A 28 -0.36 24.63 -2.64
CA LEU A 28 0.44 23.49 -2.19
C LEU A 28 1.03 23.71 -0.80
N LEU A 29 1.60 24.89 -0.54
CA LEU A 29 2.16 25.24 0.77
C LEU A 29 1.08 25.29 1.85
N VAL A 30 -0.08 25.86 1.55
CA VAL A 30 -1.21 25.94 2.47
C VAL A 30 -1.79 24.56 2.77
N ILE A 31 -2.05 23.73 1.74
CA ILE A 31 -2.55 22.36 1.92
C ILE A 31 -1.56 21.55 2.76
N PHE A 32 -0.27 21.60 2.41
CA PHE A 32 0.77 20.89 3.15
C PHE A 32 0.85 21.36 4.61
N GLY A 33 0.90 22.67 4.83
CA GLY A 33 0.99 23.28 6.15
C GLY A 33 -0.20 22.93 7.02
N LEU A 34 -1.42 23.10 6.51
CA LEU A 34 -2.65 22.78 7.24
C LEU A 34 -2.77 21.27 7.52
N ALA A 35 -2.56 20.42 6.52
CA ALA A 35 -2.65 18.97 6.67
C ALA A 35 -1.65 18.45 7.72
N THR A 36 -0.41 18.93 7.67
CA THR A 36 0.65 18.56 8.61
C THR A 36 0.37 19.11 10.00
N ALA A 37 -0.02 20.38 10.12
CA ALA A 37 -0.32 21.01 11.40
C ALA A 37 -1.47 20.33 12.13
N LEU A 38 -2.54 19.94 11.42
CA LEU A 38 -3.66 19.20 12.02
C LEU A 38 -3.22 17.83 12.57
N ARG A 39 -2.40 17.10 11.81
CA ARG A 39 -1.88 15.79 12.22
C ARG A 39 -0.94 15.89 13.41
N ILE A 40 -0.07 16.90 13.43
CA ILE A 40 0.80 17.21 14.57
C ILE A 40 -0.04 17.62 15.79
N ALA A 41 -1.04 18.49 15.62
CA ALA A 41 -1.91 18.91 16.71
C ALA A 41 -2.64 17.71 17.33
N TYR A 42 -3.13 16.78 16.50
CA TYR A 42 -3.73 15.53 16.96
C TYR A 42 -2.72 14.60 17.65
N ALA A 43 -1.49 14.49 17.13
CA ALA A 43 -0.41 13.73 17.76
C ALA A 43 -0.06 14.27 19.15
N LEU A 44 0.02 15.59 19.29
CA LEU A 44 0.35 16.23 20.56
C LEU A 44 -0.80 16.17 21.56
N SER A 45 -2.05 16.34 21.09
CA SER A 45 -3.23 16.26 21.97
C SER A 45 -3.49 14.83 22.46
N SER A 46 -3.23 13.83 21.61
CA SER A 46 -3.38 12.42 21.97
C SER A 46 -2.30 11.92 22.93
N ARG A 47 -1.21 12.68 23.16
CA ARG A 47 -0.07 12.27 24.00
C ARG A 47 -0.45 11.87 25.44
N GLN A 48 -1.50 12.49 25.99
CA GLN A 48 -1.96 12.17 27.35
C GLN A 48 -2.91 10.97 27.39
N SER A 49 -3.33 10.45 26.23
CA SER A 49 -4.19 9.28 26.15
C SER A 49 -3.41 7.99 26.43
N PRO A 50 -3.96 7.06 27.23
CA PRO A 50 -3.37 5.72 27.39
C PRO A 50 -3.17 4.97 26.06
N LEU A 51 -4.01 5.27 25.05
CA LEU A 51 -3.92 4.68 23.71
C LEU A 51 -2.73 5.21 22.89
N PHE A 52 -2.01 6.22 23.38
CA PHE A 52 -0.89 6.81 22.64
C PHE A 52 0.32 5.88 22.57
N ASP A 53 0.65 5.23 23.69
CA ASP A 53 1.80 4.33 23.85
C ASP A 53 1.40 2.85 23.85
N GLN A 54 0.12 2.55 24.03
CA GLN A 54 -0.38 1.17 24.02
C GLN A 54 -0.44 0.64 22.59
N LEU A 55 0.64 -0.03 22.17
CA LEU A 55 0.70 -0.74 20.90
C LEU A 55 0.07 -2.13 21.05
N ASP A 56 -0.86 -2.47 20.16
CA ASP A 56 -1.47 -3.79 20.09
C ASP A 56 -1.36 -4.38 18.67
N LEU A 57 -1.47 -5.71 18.58
CA LEU A 57 -1.43 -6.50 17.35
C LEU A 57 -0.27 -6.06 16.43
N ASP A 58 -0.59 -5.70 15.19
CA ASP A 58 0.34 -5.27 14.15
C ASP A 58 1.25 -4.12 14.60
N SER A 59 0.73 -3.15 15.36
CA SER A 59 1.53 -1.99 15.80
C SER A 59 2.66 -2.44 16.75
N ARG A 60 2.35 -3.38 17.65
CA ARG A 60 3.33 -3.97 18.55
C ARG A 60 4.33 -4.83 17.79
N PHE A 61 3.87 -5.62 16.83
CA PHE A 61 4.72 -6.43 15.98
C PHE A 61 5.72 -5.57 15.19
N TYR A 62 5.25 -4.49 14.55
CA TYR A 62 6.10 -3.56 13.81
C TYR A 62 7.13 -2.85 14.69
N ASP A 63 6.73 -2.38 15.88
CA ASP A 63 7.65 -1.72 16.81
C ASP A 63 8.75 -2.66 17.33
N LEU A 64 8.39 -3.90 17.73
CA LEU A 64 9.35 -4.90 18.18
C LEU A 64 10.31 -5.31 17.07
N TRP A 65 9.79 -5.50 15.84
CA TRP A 65 10.63 -5.82 14.69
C TRP A 65 11.58 -4.67 14.35
N ALA A 66 11.09 -3.43 14.35
CA ALA A 66 11.92 -2.25 14.14
C ALA A 66 13.04 -2.12 15.17
N LYS A 67 12.76 -2.39 16.46
CA LYS A 67 13.77 -2.41 17.53
C LYS A 67 14.83 -3.48 17.31
N ARG A 68 14.46 -4.69 16.84
CA ARG A 68 15.42 -5.74 16.48
C ARG A 68 16.34 -5.31 15.34
N ILE A 69 15.77 -4.75 14.26
CA ILE A 69 16.54 -4.24 13.12
C ILE A 69 17.50 -3.13 13.57
N ALA A 70 17.01 -2.15 14.33
CA ALA A 70 17.83 -1.06 14.86
C ALA A 70 18.94 -1.54 15.82
N GLY A 71 18.71 -2.66 16.51
CA GLY A 71 19.70 -3.36 17.34
C GLY A 71 20.76 -4.14 16.56
N GLY A 72 20.71 -4.15 15.22
CA GLY A 72 21.71 -4.77 14.34
C GLY A 72 21.20 -5.95 13.51
N ASP A 73 19.98 -6.44 13.76
CA ASP A 73 19.37 -7.55 13.02
C ASP A 73 18.75 -7.07 11.69
N TRP A 74 19.58 -6.46 10.83
CA TRP A 74 19.13 -5.84 9.57
C TRP A 74 18.67 -6.84 8.53
N ILE A 75 19.14 -8.09 8.61
CA ILE A 75 18.82 -9.12 7.63
C ILE A 75 17.72 -10.04 8.14
N GLY A 76 17.64 -10.34 9.44
CA GLY A 76 16.74 -11.35 9.99
C GLY A 76 17.15 -12.77 9.63
N ASP A 77 16.39 -13.74 10.15
CA ASP A 77 16.67 -15.18 10.13
C ASP A 77 15.54 -16.02 9.50
N GLU A 78 14.33 -15.45 9.37
CA GLU A 78 13.19 -16.13 8.74
C GLU A 78 12.63 -15.37 7.53
N VAL A 79 11.86 -16.05 6.68
CA VAL A 79 11.06 -15.42 5.61
C VAL A 79 10.12 -14.38 6.21
N PHE A 80 9.94 -13.25 5.53
CA PHE A 80 9.01 -12.23 6.01
C PHE A 80 7.57 -12.74 6.08
N PHE A 81 7.00 -12.70 7.28
CA PHE A 81 5.57 -12.98 7.48
C PHE A 81 4.69 -11.80 7.06
N MET A 82 5.06 -10.58 7.42
CA MET A 82 4.39 -9.33 7.02
C MET A 82 5.30 -8.45 6.17
N GLY A 83 4.73 -7.40 5.56
CA GLY A 83 5.47 -6.52 4.67
C GLY A 83 6.64 -5.80 5.39
N PRO A 84 7.89 -5.95 4.92
CA PRO A 84 9.06 -5.41 5.61
C PRO A 84 9.14 -3.88 5.60
N LEU A 85 8.54 -3.18 4.63
CA LEU A 85 8.84 -1.76 4.40
C LEU A 85 8.61 -0.87 5.64
N TYR A 86 7.52 -1.09 6.37
CA TYR A 86 7.19 -0.29 7.55
C TYR A 86 8.14 -0.54 8.74
N PRO A 87 8.43 -1.80 9.14
CA PRO A 87 9.50 -2.12 10.09
C PRO A 87 10.85 -1.47 9.76
N TYR A 88 11.31 -1.53 8.50
CA TYR A 88 12.59 -0.91 8.12
C TYR A 88 12.53 0.63 8.20
N PHE A 89 11.39 1.23 7.82
CA PHE A 89 11.16 2.67 7.99
C PHE A 89 11.28 3.08 9.46
N LEU A 90 10.62 2.36 10.38
CA LEU A 90 10.73 2.59 11.82
C LEU A 90 12.15 2.35 12.33
N ALA A 91 12.80 1.28 11.87
CA ALA A 91 14.14 0.91 12.31
C ALA A 91 15.19 1.97 11.98
N VAL A 92 15.10 2.61 10.80
CA VAL A 92 15.99 3.72 10.44
C VAL A 92 15.80 4.90 11.39
N ILE A 93 14.56 5.22 11.76
CA ILE A 93 14.27 6.28 12.75
C ILE A 93 14.88 5.90 14.10
N TYR A 94 14.68 4.64 14.53
CA TYR A 94 15.17 4.15 15.82
C TYR A 94 16.69 4.04 15.90
N ALA A 95 17.36 3.71 14.79
CA ALA A 95 18.82 3.67 14.72
C ALA A 95 19.47 5.05 14.87
N ILE A 96 18.78 6.11 14.42
CA ILE A 96 19.30 7.49 14.47
C ILE A 96 18.93 8.20 15.78
N ALA A 97 17.67 8.06 16.23
CA ALA A 97 17.11 8.86 17.33
C ALA A 97 16.66 8.04 18.54
N GLY A 98 16.86 6.72 18.52
CA GLY A 98 16.32 5.79 19.51
C GLY A 98 14.82 5.50 19.32
N PRO A 99 14.25 4.52 20.05
CA PRO A 99 12.83 4.19 19.99
C PRO A 99 11.96 5.34 20.52
N ASN A 100 11.41 6.15 19.61
CA ASN A 100 10.62 7.35 19.94
C ASN A 100 9.34 7.41 19.09
N LEU A 101 8.22 6.97 19.67
CA LEU A 101 6.92 6.93 18.98
C LEU A 101 6.40 8.31 18.60
N LEU A 102 6.69 9.34 19.39
CA LEU A 102 6.30 10.70 19.05
C LEU A 102 7.01 11.15 17.78
N LEU A 103 8.33 10.94 17.67
CA LEU A 103 9.08 11.29 16.48
C LEU A 103 8.54 10.56 15.24
N VAL A 104 8.21 9.27 15.37
CA VAL A 104 7.56 8.50 14.30
C VAL A 104 6.25 9.17 13.88
N LYS A 105 5.34 9.50 14.82
CA LYS A 105 4.05 10.15 14.52
C LYS A 105 4.23 11.54 13.89
N LEU A 106 5.26 12.30 14.28
CA LEU A 106 5.59 13.58 13.66
C LEU A 106 6.08 13.42 12.21
N ILE A 107 6.94 12.44 11.94
CA ILE A 107 7.39 12.13 10.58
C ILE A 107 6.20 11.64 9.73
N GLN A 108 5.35 10.77 10.28
CA GLN A 108 4.12 10.33 9.63
C GLN A 108 3.15 11.48 9.35
N SER A 109 3.08 12.49 10.22
CA SER A 109 2.28 13.70 9.99
C SER A 109 2.74 14.48 8.75
N VAL A 110 4.06 14.56 8.53
CA VAL A 110 4.64 15.16 7.32
C VAL A 110 4.31 14.31 6.09
N ILE A 111 4.40 12.98 6.19
CA ILE A 111 4.02 12.05 5.11
C ILE A 111 2.54 12.21 4.74
N GLY A 112 1.64 12.30 5.73
CA GLY A 112 0.22 12.57 5.53
C GLY A 112 -0.03 13.92 4.83
N GLY A 113 0.73 14.96 5.19
CA GLY A 113 0.72 16.24 4.49
C GLY A 113 1.16 16.13 3.03
N LEU A 114 2.21 15.35 2.74
CA LEU A 114 2.66 15.06 1.38
C LEU A 114 1.59 14.30 0.58
N THR A 115 0.85 13.39 1.20
CA THR A 115 -0.27 12.69 0.56
C THR A 115 -1.33 13.68 0.07
N ALA A 116 -1.67 14.71 0.86
CA ALA A 116 -2.60 15.76 0.45
C ALA A 116 -2.07 16.58 -0.75
N VAL A 117 -0.77 16.90 -0.75
CA VAL A 117 -0.09 17.57 -1.87
C VAL A 117 -0.14 16.73 -3.15
N PHE A 118 0.23 15.45 -3.09
CA PHE A 118 0.20 14.59 -4.27
C PHE A 118 -1.24 14.32 -4.75
N THR A 119 -2.22 14.33 -3.85
CA THR A 119 -3.64 14.27 -4.23
C THR A 119 -4.07 15.52 -5.01
N PHE A 120 -3.63 16.71 -4.58
CA PHE A 120 -3.83 17.94 -5.36
C PHE A 120 -3.23 17.83 -6.77
N LEU A 121 -1.98 17.37 -6.85
CA LEU A 121 -1.27 17.23 -8.13
C LEU A 121 -1.95 16.20 -9.04
N LEU A 122 -2.43 15.10 -8.48
CA LEU A 122 -3.20 14.08 -9.20
C LEU A 122 -4.52 14.64 -9.73
N GLY A 123 -5.32 15.30 -8.89
CA GLY A 123 -6.59 15.91 -9.30
C GLY A 123 -6.39 16.99 -10.37
N ARG A 124 -5.30 17.76 -10.29
CA ARG A 124 -4.91 18.74 -11.32
C ARG A 124 -4.50 18.07 -12.63
N GLU A 125 -3.73 16.98 -12.57
CA GLU A 125 -3.27 16.25 -13.75
C GLU A 125 -4.44 15.56 -14.48
N CYS A 126 -5.40 15.03 -13.75
CA CYS A 126 -6.56 14.35 -14.31
C CYS A 126 -7.63 15.33 -14.81
N PHE A 127 -7.79 16.47 -14.14
CA PHE A 127 -8.87 17.41 -14.40
C PHE A 127 -8.35 18.85 -14.48
N ASN A 128 -8.35 19.58 -13.37
CA ASN A 128 -7.94 20.97 -13.28
C ASN A 128 -7.57 21.34 -11.84
N SER A 129 -7.01 22.55 -11.65
CA SER A 129 -6.50 23.01 -10.35
C SER A 129 -7.58 23.13 -9.28
N THR A 130 -8.84 23.42 -9.64
CA THR A 130 -9.95 23.49 -8.68
C THR A 130 -10.28 22.10 -8.13
N VAL A 131 -10.35 21.09 -9.00
CA VAL A 131 -10.55 19.69 -8.58
C VAL A 131 -9.38 19.22 -7.73
N GLY A 132 -8.14 19.56 -8.12
CA GLY A 132 -6.96 19.31 -7.30
C GLY A 132 -7.06 19.94 -5.91
N LEU A 133 -7.47 21.20 -5.82
CA LEU A 133 -7.65 21.92 -4.54
C LEU A 133 -8.68 21.23 -3.65
N ILE A 134 -9.85 20.91 -4.20
CA ILE A 134 -10.91 20.23 -3.46
C ILE A 134 -10.44 18.86 -2.97
N ALA A 135 -9.80 18.06 -3.83
CA ALA A 135 -9.33 16.72 -3.47
C ALA A 135 -8.20 16.75 -2.43
N GLY A 136 -7.24 17.66 -2.57
CA GLY A 136 -6.16 17.85 -1.60
C GLY A 136 -6.67 18.32 -0.24
N CYS A 137 -7.63 19.25 -0.23
CA CYS A 137 -8.31 19.67 1.01
C CYS A 137 -9.08 18.51 1.64
N PHE A 138 -9.83 17.72 0.85
CA PHE A 138 -10.54 16.56 1.38
C PHE A 138 -9.60 15.61 2.12
N VAL A 139 -8.45 15.26 1.52
CA VAL A 139 -7.41 14.42 2.17
C VAL A 139 -6.77 15.10 3.38
N ALA A 140 -6.58 16.42 3.35
CA ALA A 140 -6.04 17.18 4.47
C ALA A 140 -6.92 17.05 5.73
N PHE A 141 -8.25 17.10 5.56
CA PHE A 141 -9.24 17.08 6.64
C PHE A 141 -9.92 15.72 6.87
N TYR A 142 -9.54 14.68 6.11
CA TYR A 142 -10.16 13.36 6.23
C TYR A 142 -9.75 12.68 7.54
N VAL A 143 -10.69 12.64 8.50
CA VAL A 143 -10.46 12.17 9.88
C VAL A 143 -9.83 10.77 9.95
N PRO A 144 -10.28 9.76 9.16
CA PRO A 144 -9.64 8.45 9.19
C PRO A 144 -8.15 8.48 8.84
N PHE A 145 -7.71 9.34 7.91
CA PHE A 145 -6.28 9.48 7.62
C PHE A 145 -5.54 10.12 8.79
N ILE A 146 -6.09 11.16 9.41
CA ILE A 146 -5.47 11.79 10.60
C ILE A 146 -5.29 10.76 11.73
N PHE A 147 -6.27 9.87 11.91
CA PHE A 147 -6.21 8.77 12.88
C PHE A 147 -5.13 7.73 12.52
N TYR A 148 -5.12 7.21 11.29
CA TYR A 148 -4.15 6.20 10.87
C TYR A 148 -2.72 6.75 10.77
N ASP A 149 -2.54 8.03 10.45
CA ASP A 149 -1.24 8.70 10.45
C ASP A 149 -0.64 8.82 11.86
N ASN A 150 -1.47 8.69 12.89
CA ASN A 150 -1.06 8.64 14.30
C ASN A 150 -0.99 7.23 14.87
N SER A 151 -1.35 6.22 14.07
CA SER A 151 -1.16 4.82 14.40
C SER A 151 0.21 4.34 13.91
N ILE A 152 0.79 3.37 14.61
CA ILE A 152 2.09 2.77 14.22
C ILE A 152 1.81 1.66 13.20
N LEU A 153 1.30 2.04 12.02
CA LEU A 153 0.86 1.14 10.97
C LEU A 153 1.28 1.63 9.58
N PHE A 154 1.34 0.69 8.64
CA PHE A 154 1.67 0.94 7.24
C PHE A 154 0.73 1.89 6.43
N PRO A 155 -0.58 2.07 6.73
CA PRO A 155 -1.49 2.84 5.87
C PRO A 155 -1.03 4.25 5.51
N VAL A 156 -0.31 4.96 6.38
CA VAL A 156 0.24 6.30 6.10
C VAL A 156 1.23 6.28 4.92
N LEU A 157 2.12 5.29 4.87
CA LEU A 157 3.01 5.08 3.73
C LEU A 157 2.23 4.60 2.52
N ALA A 158 1.30 3.67 2.70
CA ALA A 158 0.49 3.15 1.59
C ALA A 158 -0.26 4.28 0.87
N ALA A 159 -0.87 5.21 1.61
CA ALA A 159 -1.60 6.34 1.05
C ALA A 159 -0.70 7.24 0.20
N LEU A 160 0.49 7.62 0.70
CA LEU A 160 1.45 8.40 -0.08
C LEU A 160 1.92 7.62 -1.31
N LEU A 161 2.40 6.39 -1.10
CA LEU A 161 3.03 5.58 -2.15
C LEU A 161 2.05 5.30 -3.31
N ASN A 162 0.81 4.93 -2.99
CA ASN A 162 -0.22 4.69 -3.99
C ASN A 162 -0.65 5.98 -4.70
N THR A 163 -0.73 7.11 -4.00
CA THR A 163 -1.07 8.40 -4.62
C THR A 163 0.02 8.85 -5.58
N VAL A 164 1.29 8.72 -5.21
CA VAL A 164 2.43 9.02 -6.09
C VAL A 164 2.45 8.06 -7.29
N MET A 165 2.23 6.76 -7.08
CA MET A 165 2.09 5.78 -8.16
C MET A 165 1.03 6.22 -9.18
N LEU A 166 -0.19 6.54 -8.71
CA LEU A 166 -1.28 6.99 -9.58
C LEU A 166 -0.95 8.30 -10.30
N TYR A 167 -0.39 9.29 -9.59
CA TYR A 167 0.05 10.55 -10.19
C TYR A 167 1.08 10.33 -11.30
N MET A 168 2.06 9.45 -11.09
CA MET A 168 3.08 9.14 -12.09
C MET A 168 2.52 8.34 -13.27
N LEU A 169 1.57 7.42 -13.04
CA LEU A 169 0.84 6.75 -14.13
C LEU A 169 0.07 7.77 -15.00
N CYS A 170 -0.66 8.69 -14.38
CA CYS A 170 -1.38 9.74 -15.08
C CYS A 170 -0.43 10.65 -15.87
N ARG A 171 0.69 11.06 -15.28
CA ARG A 171 1.74 11.82 -15.99
C ARG A 171 2.31 11.04 -17.18
N GLY A 172 2.62 9.76 -17.01
CA GLY A 172 3.14 8.91 -18.07
C GLY A 172 2.21 8.86 -19.28
N VAL A 173 0.90 8.73 -19.03
CA VAL A 173 -0.13 8.69 -20.08
C VAL A 173 -0.40 10.05 -20.71
N SER A 174 -0.57 11.09 -19.88
CA SER A 174 -0.92 12.44 -20.32
C SER A 174 0.23 13.13 -21.04
N ARG A 175 1.44 13.00 -20.50
CA ARG A 175 2.65 13.72 -20.95
C ARG A 175 3.60 12.87 -21.78
N ARG A 176 3.30 11.58 -21.96
CA ARG A 176 4.15 10.61 -22.70
C ARG A 176 5.54 10.46 -22.07
N GLU A 177 5.63 10.65 -20.76
CA GLU A 177 6.88 10.56 -20.00
C GLU A 177 7.18 9.09 -19.66
N ARG A 178 8.08 8.45 -20.41
CA ARG A 178 8.43 7.03 -20.19
C ARG A 178 8.94 6.74 -18.77
N MET A 179 9.74 7.65 -18.22
CA MET A 179 10.28 7.52 -16.87
C MET A 179 9.19 7.56 -15.78
N ALA A 180 8.05 8.18 -16.05
CA ALA A 180 6.94 8.20 -15.10
C ALA A 180 6.37 6.79 -14.86
N PHE A 181 6.39 5.91 -15.87
CA PHE A 181 6.01 4.50 -15.68
C PHE A 181 7.01 3.74 -14.80
N LEU A 182 8.31 4.03 -14.92
CA LEU A 182 9.33 3.40 -14.07
C LEU A 182 9.14 3.82 -12.62
N VAL A 183 8.98 5.13 -12.38
CA VAL A 183 8.74 5.67 -11.04
C VAL A 183 7.43 5.12 -10.48
N ALA A 184 6.35 5.08 -11.26
CA ALA A 184 5.10 4.44 -10.83
C ALA A 184 5.32 2.97 -10.42
N GLY A 185 6.12 2.22 -11.18
CA GLY A 185 6.46 0.83 -10.87
C GLY A 185 7.23 0.70 -9.55
N ILE A 186 8.22 1.57 -9.32
CA ILE A 186 8.99 1.60 -8.06
C ILE A 186 8.06 1.87 -6.87
N PHE A 187 7.18 2.87 -6.96
CA PHE A 187 6.23 3.19 -5.90
C PHE A 187 5.19 2.07 -5.69
N CYS A 188 4.78 1.37 -6.75
CA CYS A 188 3.95 0.17 -6.65
C CYS A 188 4.69 -0.97 -5.92
N GLY A 189 5.96 -1.20 -6.26
CA GLY A 189 6.81 -2.19 -5.58
C GLY A 189 7.07 -1.86 -4.11
N LEU A 190 7.30 -0.59 -3.78
CA LEU A 190 7.41 -0.13 -2.38
C LEU A 190 6.09 -0.35 -1.63
N SER A 191 4.96 0.00 -2.25
CA SER A 191 3.65 -0.26 -1.65
C SER A 191 3.42 -1.76 -1.42
N ALA A 192 3.84 -2.60 -2.38
CA ALA A 192 3.76 -4.05 -2.28
C ALA A 192 4.65 -4.63 -1.17
N ALA A 193 5.79 -3.99 -0.90
CA ALA A 193 6.68 -4.33 0.20
C ALA A 193 6.08 -4.03 1.59
N GLY A 194 5.02 -3.22 1.70
CA GLY A 194 4.22 -3.14 2.92
C GLY A 194 2.96 -3.98 2.88
N ASN A 195 2.27 -4.03 1.72
CA ASN A 195 1.10 -4.85 1.51
C ASN A 195 1.00 -5.35 0.06
N ALA A 196 1.23 -6.66 -0.14
CA ALA A 196 1.26 -7.28 -1.45
C ALA A 196 -0.07 -7.19 -2.25
N SER A 197 -1.19 -6.90 -1.59
CA SER A 197 -2.51 -6.76 -2.26
C SER A 197 -2.53 -5.69 -3.35
N VAL A 198 -1.66 -4.67 -3.27
CA VAL A 198 -1.55 -3.65 -4.32
C VAL A 198 -1.16 -4.25 -5.68
N LEU A 199 -0.46 -5.39 -5.69
CA LEU A 199 -0.09 -6.06 -6.94
C LEU A 199 -1.30 -6.59 -7.70
N ALA A 200 -2.44 -6.83 -7.04
CA ALA A 200 -3.68 -7.24 -7.68
C ALA A 200 -4.21 -6.19 -8.67
N TYR A 201 -3.82 -4.92 -8.52
CA TYR A 201 -4.18 -3.85 -9.45
C TYR A 201 -3.30 -3.81 -10.71
N THR A 202 -2.13 -4.45 -10.70
CA THR A 202 -1.14 -4.35 -11.79
C THR A 202 -1.62 -4.93 -13.13
N PRO A 203 -2.41 -6.03 -13.19
CA PRO A 203 -2.99 -6.50 -14.46
C PRO A 203 -3.97 -5.49 -15.06
N PHE A 204 -4.73 -4.77 -14.22
CA PHE A 204 -5.65 -3.72 -14.68
C PHE A 204 -4.90 -2.50 -15.21
N VAL A 205 -3.79 -2.11 -14.56
CA VAL A 205 -2.90 -1.07 -15.09
C VAL A 205 -2.31 -1.50 -16.43
N ALA A 206 -1.81 -2.73 -16.53
CA ALA A 206 -1.27 -3.26 -17.79
C ALA A 206 -2.33 -3.27 -18.90
N ALA A 207 -3.52 -3.79 -18.62
CA ALA A 207 -4.65 -3.80 -19.56
C ALA A 207 -5.03 -2.37 -19.97
N PHE A 208 -5.12 -1.43 -19.03
CA PHE A 208 -5.39 -0.03 -19.32
C PHE A 208 -4.34 0.59 -20.25
N LEU A 209 -3.04 0.36 -19.99
CA LEU A 209 -1.96 0.87 -20.85
C LEU A 209 -1.97 0.24 -22.24
N LEU A 210 -2.30 -1.05 -22.37
CA LEU A 210 -2.39 -1.73 -23.66
C LEU A 210 -3.62 -1.27 -24.48
N LEU A 211 -4.77 -1.13 -23.83
CA LEU A 211 -6.05 -0.82 -24.49
C LEU A 211 -6.24 0.68 -24.75
N ARG A 212 -5.80 1.53 -23.83
CA ARG A 212 -6.02 3.00 -23.85
C ARG A 212 -4.74 3.82 -23.97
N GLY A 213 -3.57 3.19 -23.92
CA GLY A 213 -2.30 3.89 -24.12
C GLY A 213 -2.21 4.53 -25.51
N LYS A 214 -1.56 5.69 -25.59
CA LYS A 214 -1.31 6.38 -26.87
C LYS A 214 -0.11 5.74 -27.59
N GLY A 215 -0.18 5.67 -28.92
CA GLY A 215 0.90 5.12 -29.76
C GLY A 215 0.63 3.70 -30.28
N VAL A 216 1.60 3.17 -31.03
CA VAL A 216 1.57 1.80 -31.57
C VAL A 216 1.69 0.77 -30.44
N ILE A 217 1.25 -0.47 -30.70
CA ILE A 217 1.23 -1.53 -29.68
C ILE A 217 2.61 -1.76 -29.03
N ALA A 218 3.69 -1.68 -29.81
CA ALA A 218 5.06 -1.82 -29.31
C ALA A 218 5.39 -0.77 -28.23
N THR A 219 4.97 0.49 -28.40
CA THR A 219 5.17 1.54 -27.38
C THR A 219 4.36 1.26 -26.11
N ARG A 220 3.14 0.75 -26.24
CA ARG A 220 2.28 0.41 -25.09
C ARG A 220 2.86 -0.75 -24.29
N VAL A 221 3.32 -1.79 -24.98
CA VAL A 221 4.05 -2.92 -24.37
C VAL A 221 5.30 -2.41 -23.67
N ALA A 222 6.07 -1.52 -24.29
CA ALA A 222 7.24 -0.92 -23.64
C ALA A 222 6.90 -0.17 -22.35
N HIS A 223 5.77 0.54 -22.28
CA HIS A 223 5.32 1.19 -21.04
C HIS A 223 4.97 0.17 -19.94
N VAL A 224 4.27 -0.91 -20.29
CA VAL A 224 3.97 -2.02 -19.36
C VAL A 224 5.25 -2.65 -18.84
N LEU A 225 6.22 -2.94 -19.71
CA LEU A 225 7.50 -3.52 -19.33
C LEU A 225 8.31 -2.58 -18.42
N VAL A 226 8.31 -1.27 -18.69
CA VAL A 226 9.00 -0.28 -17.84
C VAL A 226 8.34 -0.16 -16.47
N PHE A 227 7.00 -0.21 -16.40
CA PHE A 227 6.27 -0.26 -15.13
C PHE A 227 6.59 -1.55 -14.35
N ALA A 228 6.55 -2.70 -15.02
CA ALA A 228 6.90 -4.00 -14.42
C ALA A 228 8.37 -4.03 -13.94
N LEU A 229 9.29 -3.42 -14.69
CA LEU A 229 10.69 -3.27 -14.30
C LEU A 229 10.81 -2.49 -12.98
N GLY A 230 10.07 -1.38 -12.82
CA GLY A 230 10.07 -0.62 -11.58
C GLY A 230 9.58 -1.43 -10.38
N ILE A 231 8.54 -2.25 -10.56
CA ILE A 231 8.06 -3.17 -9.52
C ILE A 231 9.16 -4.19 -9.18
N ALA A 232 9.75 -4.81 -10.20
CA ALA A 232 10.78 -5.83 -10.03
C ALA A 232 12.02 -5.29 -9.29
N MET A 233 12.42 -4.03 -9.53
CA MET A 233 13.56 -3.41 -8.83
C MET A 233 13.39 -3.37 -7.30
N VAL A 234 12.16 -3.37 -6.79
CA VAL A 234 11.88 -3.36 -5.34
C VAL A 234 11.55 -4.76 -4.83
N VAL A 235 10.75 -5.52 -5.57
CA VAL A 235 10.30 -6.85 -5.14
C VAL A 235 11.45 -7.87 -5.19
N MET A 236 12.31 -7.82 -6.22
CA MET A 236 13.36 -8.83 -6.39
C MET A 236 14.38 -8.88 -5.24
N PRO A 237 14.90 -7.76 -4.70
CA PRO A 237 15.77 -7.81 -3.51
C PRO A 237 15.10 -8.50 -2.31
N ILE A 238 13.81 -8.26 -2.10
CA ILE A 238 13.03 -8.89 -1.01
C ILE A 238 12.91 -10.40 -1.27
N THR A 239 12.54 -10.80 -2.50
CA THR A 239 12.45 -12.20 -2.90
C THR A 239 13.79 -12.93 -2.73
N ILE A 240 14.88 -12.32 -3.19
CA ILE A 240 16.24 -12.87 -3.08
C ILE A 240 16.61 -13.06 -1.61
N ARG A 241 16.36 -12.05 -0.77
CA ARG A 241 16.62 -12.17 0.68
C ARG A 241 15.80 -13.29 1.31
N ASN A 242 14.50 -13.40 1.01
CA ASN A 242 13.66 -14.49 1.51
C ASN A 242 14.19 -15.87 1.10
N TYR A 243 14.67 -16.00 -0.14
CA TYR A 243 15.25 -17.24 -0.64
C TYR A 243 16.59 -17.58 0.04
N VAL A 244 17.47 -16.59 0.21
CA VAL A 244 18.80 -16.79 0.82
C VAL A 244 18.69 -17.10 2.32
N VAL A 245 17.84 -16.37 3.04
CA VAL A 245 17.69 -16.51 4.50
C VAL A 245 16.78 -17.70 4.85
N GLY A 246 15.63 -17.81 4.18
CA GLY A 246 14.60 -18.78 4.54
C GLY A 246 14.67 -20.11 3.77
N HIS A 247 15.53 -20.21 2.75
CA HIS A 247 15.59 -21.37 1.84
C HIS A 247 14.22 -21.79 1.28
N ASP A 248 13.40 -20.77 1.01
CA ASP A 248 12.02 -20.88 0.59
C ASP A 248 11.69 -19.76 -0.41
N PHE A 249 11.02 -20.12 -1.51
CA PHE A 249 10.72 -19.16 -2.56
C PHE A 249 9.42 -18.42 -2.22
N VAL A 250 9.56 -17.28 -1.53
CA VAL A 250 8.44 -16.41 -1.15
C VAL A 250 8.70 -15.00 -1.69
N PRO A 251 7.97 -14.56 -2.73
CA PRO A 251 8.26 -13.29 -3.41
C PRO A 251 8.23 -12.05 -2.50
N LEU A 252 7.28 -11.97 -1.58
CA LEU A 252 7.13 -10.85 -0.65
C LEU A 252 6.92 -11.36 0.77
N THR A 253 5.76 -11.96 1.03
CA THR A 253 5.35 -12.39 2.38
C THR A 253 4.66 -13.75 2.36
N SER A 254 4.74 -14.49 3.46
CA SER A 254 4.14 -15.83 3.60
C SER A 254 2.71 -15.82 4.17
N ASN A 255 2.15 -14.66 4.54
CA ASN A 255 0.84 -14.55 5.18
C ASN A 255 -0.39 -14.61 4.24
N ALA A 256 -0.21 -14.71 2.92
CA ALA A 256 -1.30 -14.64 1.96
C ALA A 256 -2.39 -15.72 2.18
N GLY A 257 -2.00 -16.97 2.40
CA GLY A 257 -2.95 -18.07 2.62
C GLY A 257 -3.77 -17.92 3.91
N LEU A 258 -3.12 -17.51 5.00
CA LEU A 258 -3.81 -17.25 6.26
C LEU A 258 -4.80 -16.08 6.12
N ASN A 259 -4.37 -14.98 5.51
CA ASN A 259 -5.25 -13.83 5.26
C ASN A 259 -6.47 -14.21 4.40
N LEU A 260 -6.29 -15.08 3.40
CA LEU A 260 -7.41 -15.59 2.61
C LEU A 260 -8.36 -16.42 3.48
N PHE A 261 -7.84 -17.32 4.33
CA PHE A 261 -8.66 -18.14 5.21
C PHE A 261 -9.43 -17.34 6.26
N ILE A 262 -8.83 -16.29 6.84
CA ILE A 262 -9.48 -15.40 7.80
C ILE A 262 -10.76 -14.80 7.20
N GLY A 263 -10.71 -14.35 5.95
CA GLY A 263 -11.90 -13.86 5.24
C GLY A 263 -12.85 -14.96 4.78
N ASN A 264 -12.36 -16.18 4.56
CA ASN A 264 -13.07 -17.26 3.87
C ASN A 264 -13.09 -18.55 4.69
N ASN A 265 -13.88 -18.55 5.76
CA ASN A 265 -14.10 -19.73 6.59
C ASN A 265 -15.56 -19.78 7.08
N PRO A 266 -16.05 -20.91 7.63
CA PRO A 266 -17.45 -21.06 8.05
C PRO A 266 -17.95 -20.03 9.08
N ARG A 267 -17.03 -19.39 9.82
CA ARG A 267 -17.33 -18.36 10.82
C ARG A 267 -17.02 -16.95 10.36
N SER A 268 -16.62 -16.75 9.10
CA SER A 268 -16.37 -15.40 8.61
C SER A 268 -17.69 -14.64 8.46
N THR A 269 -17.71 -13.41 8.95
CA THR A 269 -18.89 -12.53 9.01
C THR A 269 -18.66 -11.20 8.26
N GLY A 270 -17.56 -11.09 7.52
CA GLY A 270 -17.07 -9.83 6.96
C GLY A 270 -16.21 -9.00 7.93
N ALA A 271 -16.29 -9.27 9.23
CA ALA A 271 -15.38 -8.74 10.24
C ALA A 271 -14.14 -9.64 10.41
N TYR A 272 -13.06 -9.08 10.99
CA TYR A 272 -11.90 -9.87 11.38
C TYR A 272 -12.27 -10.81 12.53
N VAL A 273 -12.25 -12.12 12.25
CA VAL A 273 -12.43 -13.18 13.25
C VAL A 273 -11.23 -14.10 13.16
N LYS A 274 -10.42 -14.13 14.23
CA LYS A 274 -9.26 -15.02 14.26
C LYS A 274 -9.71 -16.49 14.17
N PRO A 275 -8.97 -17.35 13.44
CA PRO A 275 -9.17 -18.79 13.46
C PRO A 275 -9.11 -19.32 14.89
N GLU A 276 -9.83 -20.42 15.13
CA GLU A 276 -9.80 -21.08 16.44
C GLU A 276 -8.39 -21.52 16.74
N SER A 277 -7.99 -21.38 18.00
CA SER A 277 -6.66 -21.79 18.47
C SER A 277 -5.48 -20.97 17.90
N LEU A 278 -5.72 -19.98 17.01
CA LEU A 278 -4.66 -19.11 16.52
C LEU A 278 -4.22 -18.15 17.64
N ASP A 279 -2.94 -18.25 18.00
CA ASP A 279 -2.25 -17.27 18.82
C ASP A 279 -1.61 -16.21 17.93
N VAL A 280 -2.26 -15.06 17.83
CA VAL A 280 -1.81 -13.94 16.99
C VAL A 280 -0.56 -13.23 17.53
N TYR A 281 -0.14 -13.50 18.77
CA TYR A 281 1.00 -12.85 19.39
C TYR A 281 2.28 -13.70 19.27
N THR A 282 2.16 -15.02 19.43
CA THR A 282 3.32 -15.93 19.43
C THR A 282 3.47 -16.73 18.14
N ASP A 283 2.37 -17.04 17.46
CA ASP A 283 2.36 -17.78 16.21
C ASP A 283 1.39 -17.13 15.20
N PRO A 284 1.69 -15.89 14.77
CA PRO A 284 0.78 -15.14 13.91
C PRO A 284 0.55 -15.79 12.54
N ALA A 285 1.44 -16.70 12.12
CA ALA A 285 1.29 -17.50 10.90
C ALA A 285 0.42 -18.75 11.07
N GLY A 286 0.12 -19.14 12.31
CA GLY A 286 -0.55 -20.40 12.62
C GLY A 286 0.25 -21.62 12.18
N ARG A 287 1.59 -21.52 12.27
CA ARG A 287 2.52 -22.58 11.88
C ARG A 287 2.31 -23.83 12.70
N THR A 288 2.10 -23.70 14.01
CA THR A 288 1.87 -24.82 14.93
C THR A 288 0.64 -25.62 14.52
N ILE A 289 -0.44 -24.93 14.11
CA ILE A 289 -1.67 -25.55 13.64
C ILE A 289 -1.43 -26.33 12.34
N ALA A 290 -0.70 -25.70 11.40
CA ALA A 290 -0.40 -26.32 10.11
C ALA A 290 0.53 -27.53 10.24
N GLU A 291 1.58 -27.43 11.06
CA GLU A 291 2.54 -28.51 11.32
C GLU A 291 1.92 -29.68 12.08
N ALA A 292 1.06 -29.39 13.08
CA ALA A 292 0.31 -30.43 13.79
C ALA A 292 -0.63 -31.20 12.85
N ALA A 293 -1.32 -30.49 11.94
CA ALA A 293 -2.19 -31.13 10.94
C ALA A 293 -1.40 -31.93 9.90
N ALA A 294 -0.20 -31.48 9.52
CA ALA A 294 0.65 -32.16 8.55
C ALA A 294 1.49 -33.30 9.14
N GLY A 295 1.63 -33.37 10.48
CA GLY A 295 2.48 -34.34 11.17
C GLY A 295 3.99 -34.16 10.92
N ARG A 296 4.41 -32.99 10.40
CA ARG A 296 5.80 -32.67 10.10
C ARG A 296 6.04 -31.16 10.17
N ARG A 297 7.31 -30.76 10.23
CA ARG A 297 7.68 -29.35 10.07
C ARG A 297 7.39 -28.87 8.64
N LEU A 298 6.91 -27.64 8.54
CA LEU A 298 6.52 -27.00 7.29
C LEU A 298 7.40 -25.78 7.03
N LYS A 299 7.72 -25.53 5.76
CA LYS A 299 8.27 -24.25 5.31
C LYS A 299 7.21 -23.14 5.39
N PRO A 300 7.58 -21.87 5.50
CA PRO A 300 6.63 -20.75 5.47
C PRO A 300 5.66 -20.77 4.28
N SER A 301 6.14 -21.12 3.08
CA SER A 301 5.30 -21.29 1.88
C SER A 301 4.29 -22.44 2.03
N GLU A 302 4.68 -23.55 2.65
CA GLU A 302 3.81 -24.70 2.92
C GLU A 302 2.75 -24.37 3.98
N VAL A 303 3.10 -23.61 5.02
CA VAL A 303 2.12 -23.09 5.99
C VAL A 303 1.10 -22.20 5.29
N SER A 304 1.55 -21.31 4.40
CA SER A 304 0.66 -20.48 3.60
C SER A 304 -0.27 -21.33 2.71
N ALA A 305 0.30 -22.33 2.03
CA ALA A 305 -0.46 -23.25 1.18
C ALA A 305 -1.52 -24.04 1.98
N TYR A 306 -1.20 -24.50 3.19
CA TYR A 306 -2.15 -25.16 4.06
C TYR A 306 -3.39 -24.29 4.35
N TRP A 307 -3.19 -23.02 4.72
CA TRP A 307 -4.30 -22.10 4.98
C TRP A 307 -5.08 -21.76 3.71
N MET A 308 -4.38 -21.56 2.59
CA MET A 308 -4.99 -21.36 1.27
C MET A 308 -5.90 -22.54 0.90
N ASP A 309 -5.43 -23.77 1.08
CA ASP A 309 -6.21 -24.98 0.80
C ASP A 309 -7.46 -25.07 1.68
N ARG A 310 -7.35 -24.73 2.97
CA ARG A 310 -8.52 -24.69 3.86
C ARG A 310 -9.55 -23.63 3.43
N ALA A 311 -9.09 -22.47 2.96
CA ALA A 311 -9.97 -21.45 2.42
C ALA A 311 -10.70 -21.95 1.16
N MET A 312 -9.96 -22.56 0.25
CA MET A 312 -10.53 -23.09 -1.00
C MET A 312 -11.46 -24.28 -0.76
N GLN A 313 -11.20 -25.13 0.24
CA GLN A 313 -12.12 -26.19 0.66
C GLN A 313 -13.44 -25.60 1.14
N PHE A 314 -13.42 -24.54 1.95
CA PHE A 314 -14.64 -23.84 2.36
C PHE A 314 -15.41 -23.27 1.17
N VAL A 315 -14.73 -22.57 0.25
CA VAL A 315 -15.36 -21.98 -0.95
C VAL A 315 -16.03 -23.06 -1.80
N ARG A 316 -15.37 -24.21 -2.00
CA ARG A 316 -15.91 -25.34 -2.78
C ARG A 316 -17.07 -26.04 -2.07
N ALA A 317 -16.97 -26.24 -0.76
CA ALA A 317 -17.99 -26.93 0.03
C ALA A 317 -19.25 -26.07 0.26
N ARG A 318 -19.10 -24.73 0.33
CA ARG A 318 -20.19 -23.80 0.69
C ARG A 318 -20.21 -22.53 -0.19
N PRO A 319 -20.37 -22.65 -1.52
CA PRO A 319 -20.30 -21.51 -2.43
C PRO A 319 -21.37 -20.45 -2.17
N ARG A 320 -22.59 -20.84 -1.75
CA ARG A 320 -23.65 -19.88 -1.39
C ARG A 320 -23.28 -19.04 -0.17
N GLN A 321 -22.73 -19.67 0.86
CA GLN A 321 -22.29 -18.95 2.07
C GLN A 321 -21.13 -18.01 1.75
N PHE A 322 -20.17 -18.46 0.93
CA PHE A 322 -19.09 -17.60 0.45
C PHE A 322 -19.62 -16.37 -0.30
N LEU A 323 -20.58 -16.54 -1.22
CA LEU A 323 -21.19 -15.40 -1.93
C LEU A 323 -21.96 -14.45 -1.00
N MET A 324 -22.64 -14.98 0.02
CA MET A 324 -23.31 -14.16 1.04
C MET A 324 -22.30 -13.35 1.86
N ASN A 325 -21.13 -13.90 2.15
CA ASN A 325 -20.08 -13.22 2.90
C ASN A 325 -19.37 -12.12 2.09
N LEU A 326 -19.64 -11.99 0.78
CA LEU A 326 -19.14 -10.91 -0.07
C LEU A 326 -20.07 -9.69 -0.15
N ALA A 327 -21.33 -9.82 0.29
CA ALA A 327 -22.36 -8.78 0.23
C ALA A 327 -22.37 -7.93 1.51
#